data_AF-A0A932INX1-F1
#
_entry.id   AF-A0A932INX1-F1
#
_cell.length_a   1.000
_cell.length_b   1.000
_cell.length_c   1.000
_cell.angle_alpha   90.00
_cell.angle_beta   90.00
_cell.angle_gamma   90.00
#
_symmetry.space_group_name_H-M   'P 1'
#
loop_
_entity.id
_entity.type
_entity.pdbx_description
1 polymer ?
#
loop_
_entity_poly.entity_id
_entity_poly.type
_entity_poly.pdbx_seq_one_letter_code
_entity_poly.pdbx_strand_id
1 'polypeptide(L)'
;MRVLNPREGARLDPKLREMAFLSLARIHYGHKQFEKSVYYYDHIDRDSENWLTALFEASWAYFQRGDFEKALGNLLTLHSPFFEREYFPESQIVKAIIYFEACRYPETRAIVDDFLRRYTRVVTEIDKIANSKEAPEKLYERIAMLQKAAGGADDDVTARLVSLALADPQVRTARDVVVQIEDQLKLWQEMPDAFRQGTVGRETYDALKSELAERIREAGEVTRKKFERELYNLKGMLVQALQIKVEVVRAERDAIQKRLAGEKTYDQLVPAAARMVVGDEQQYWPYEGEYWRDELGTYELDFSMCRPLAAAP
;
A
#
# COMPACT_ATOMS: atom_id res chain seq x y z
N MET A 1 9.46 -28.14 -17.18
CA MET A 1 10.54 -27.13 -17.30
C MET A 1 11.81 -27.82 -17.80
N ARG A 2 12.33 -27.47 -18.99
CA ARG A 2 13.69 -27.85 -19.41
C ARG A 2 14.62 -26.72 -18.99
N VAL A 3 15.50 -26.98 -18.02
CA VAL A 3 16.56 -26.06 -17.63
C VAL A 3 17.68 -26.21 -18.65
N LEU A 4 17.92 -25.18 -19.45
CA LEU A 4 19.06 -25.12 -20.37
C LEU A 4 20.19 -24.31 -19.74
N ASN A 5 21.41 -24.69 -20.13
CA ASN A 5 22.71 -24.24 -19.64
C ASN A 5 22.88 -22.69 -19.66
N PRO A 6 23.33 -22.06 -18.56
CA PRO A 6 23.43 -20.59 -18.42
C PRO A 6 24.45 -19.88 -19.32
N ARG A 7 25.17 -20.57 -20.21
CA ARG A 7 26.17 -19.98 -21.12
C ARG A 7 25.63 -19.57 -22.50
N GLU A 8 24.47 -20.04 -22.93
CA GLU A 8 24.00 -19.86 -24.32
C GLU A 8 22.66 -19.12 -24.46
N GLY A 9 22.15 -18.51 -23.38
CA GLY A 9 20.94 -17.71 -23.50
C GLY A 9 20.72 -16.80 -22.29
N ALA A 10 20.96 -15.50 -22.46
CA ALA A 10 20.46 -14.50 -21.55
C ALA A 10 18.94 -14.40 -21.74
N ARG A 11 18.17 -15.27 -21.08
CA ARG A 11 16.74 -15.03 -20.94
C ARG A 11 16.61 -13.85 -19.99
N LEU A 12 16.36 -12.67 -20.55
CA LEU A 12 15.91 -11.52 -19.79
C LEU A 12 14.66 -11.95 -19.03
N ASP A 13 14.74 -12.03 -17.71
CA ASP A 13 13.59 -12.21 -16.83
C ASP A 13 13.11 -10.80 -16.45
N PRO A 14 12.00 -10.31 -17.04
CA PRO A 14 11.53 -8.96 -16.78
C PRO A 14 11.17 -8.75 -15.30
N LYS A 15 10.64 -9.79 -14.63
CA LYS A 15 10.29 -9.72 -13.20
C LYS A 15 11.54 -9.61 -12.35
N LEU A 16 12.57 -10.38 -12.65
CA LEU A 16 13.85 -10.28 -11.93
C LEU A 16 14.49 -8.90 -12.12
N ARG A 17 14.48 -8.37 -13.34
CA ARG A 17 15.01 -7.03 -13.65
C ARG A 17 14.25 -5.95 -12.88
N GLU A 18 12.93 -6.03 -12.85
CA GLU A 18 12.08 -5.10 -12.12
C GLU A 18 12.33 -5.15 -10.60
N MET A 19 12.40 -6.34 -10.01
CA MET A 19 12.76 -6.51 -8.59
C MET A 19 14.16 -5.96 -8.28
N ALA A 20 15.09 -6.05 -9.23
CA ALA A 20 16.41 -5.44 -9.09
C ALA A 20 16.33 -3.91 -9.12
N PHE A 21 15.51 -3.31 -9.98
CA PHE A 21 15.28 -1.87 -9.99
C PHE A 21 14.65 -1.36 -8.69
N LEU A 22 13.61 -2.04 -8.17
CA LEU A 22 13.05 -1.72 -6.85
C LEU A 22 14.13 -1.75 -5.75
N SER A 23 14.96 -2.78 -5.76
CA SER A 23 16.00 -2.96 -4.75
C SER A 23 17.07 -1.86 -4.85
N LEU A 24 17.49 -1.51 -6.07
CA LEU A 24 18.40 -0.40 -6.31
C LEU A 24 17.81 0.94 -5.85
N ALA A 25 16.54 1.21 -6.16
CA ALA A 25 15.84 2.41 -5.74
C ALA A 25 15.87 2.56 -4.21
N ARG A 26 15.50 1.50 -3.48
CA ARG A 26 15.52 1.47 -2.00
C ARG A 26 16.92 1.65 -1.41
N ILE A 27 17.95 1.05 -2.02
CA ILE A 27 19.35 1.24 -1.60
C ILE A 27 19.76 2.70 -1.79
N HIS A 28 19.49 3.28 -2.96
CA HIS A 28 19.79 4.68 -3.25
C HIS A 28 19.05 5.63 -2.28
N TYR A 29 17.78 5.34 -1.97
CA TYR A 29 17.02 6.06 -0.95
C TYR A 29 17.72 6.00 0.42
N GLY A 30 18.11 4.80 0.87
CA GLY A 30 18.82 4.61 2.14
C GLY A 30 20.16 5.37 2.23
N HIS A 31 20.82 5.59 1.09
CA HIS A 31 22.02 6.42 0.98
C HIS A 31 21.75 7.91 0.73
N LYS A 32 20.50 8.37 0.85
CA LYS A 32 20.06 9.75 0.60
C LYS A 32 20.31 10.24 -0.84
N GLN A 33 20.42 9.31 -1.79
CA GLN A 33 20.60 9.59 -3.22
C GLN A 33 19.22 9.62 -3.90
N PHE A 34 18.39 10.59 -3.51
CA PHE A 34 16.97 10.63 -3.88
C PHE A 34 16.73 10.72 -5.39
N GLU A 35 17.59 11.43 -6.12
CA GLU A 35 17.47 11.53 -7.60
C GLU A 35 17.65 10.16 -8.28
N LYS A 36 18.66 9.39 -7.84
CA LYS A 36 18.88 8.03 -8.34
C LYS A 36 17.78 7.09 -7.89
N SER A 37 17.28 7.26 -6.67
CA SER A 37 16.14 6.49 -6.17
C SER A 37 14.93 6.68 -7.09
N VAL A 38 14.56 7.92 -7.40
CA VAL A 38 13.46 8.23 -8.33
C VAL A 38 13.72 7.60 -9.70
N TYR A 39 14.91 7.81 -10.26
CA TYR A 39 15.29 7.23 -11.56
C TYR A 39 15.01 5.73 -11.64
N TYR A 40 15.36 4.95 -10.61
CA TYR A 40 15.11 3.51 -10.63
C TYR A 40 13.64 3.13 -10.40
N TYR A 41 12.88 3.90 -9.62
CA TYR A 41 11.42 3.69 -9.52
C TYR A 41 10.70 3.95 -10.85
N ASP A 42 11.18 4.91 -11.65
CA ASP A 42 10.60 5.24 -12.96
C ASP A 42 10.81 4.12 -14.01
N HIS A 43 11.67 3.14 -13.74
CA HIS A 43 11.87 1.97 -14.62
C HIS A 43 10.85 0.85 -14.38
N ILE A 44 9.97 0.99 -13.38
CA ILE A 44 8.91 0.03 -13.10
C ILE A 44 7.73 0.35 -14.03
N ASP A 45 7.34 -0.62 -14.84
CA ASP A 45 6.25 -0.47 -15.82
C ASP A 45 4.91 -0.18 -15.12
N ARG A 46 4.05 0.63 -15.73
CA ARG A 46 2.72 0.97 -15.19
C ARG A 46 1.81 -0.25 -15.07
N ASP A 47 1.99 -1.24 -15.96
CA ASP A 47 1.22 -2.48 -15.95
C ASP A 47 1.76 -3.50 -14.93
N SER A 48 2.82 -3.16 -14.20
CA SER A 48 3.41 -4.02 -13.18
C SER A 48 2.60 -4.05 -11.88
N GLU A 49 2.53 -5.23 -11.26
CA GLU A 49 2.04 -5.41 -9.88
C GLU A 49 2.82 -4.55 -8.86
N ASN A 50 4.06 -4.20 -9.18
CA ASN A 50 4.92 -3.40 -8.31
C ASN A 50 4.80 -1.89 -8.54
N TRP A 51 4.06 -1.45 -9.55
CA TRP A 51 4.02 -0.05 -9.95
C TRP A 51 3.53 0.88 -8.84
N LEU A 52 2.44 0.51 -8.16
CA LEU A 52 1.89 1.34 -7.07
C LEU A 52 2.84 1.42 -5.87
N THR A 53 3.58 0.33 -5.60
CA THR A 53 4.63 0.35 -4.58
C THR A 53 5.77 1.28 -4.98
N ALA A 54 6.22 1.21 -6.24
CA ALA A 54 7.24 2.11 -6.77
C ALA A 54 6.77 3.57 -6.71
N LEU A 55 5.51 3.85 -7.06
CA LEU A 55 4.90 5.18 -7.03
C LEU A 55 4.83 5.74 -5.61
N PHE A 56 4.40 4.93 -4.64
CA PHE A 56 4.39 5.29 -3.22
C PHE A 56 5.81 5.56 -2.69
N GLU A 57 6.76 4.67 -2.94
CA GLU A 57 8.14 4.82 -2.46
C GLU A 57 8.87 5.98 -3.15
N ALA A 58 8.59 6.23 -4.43
CA ALA A 58 9.06 7.41 -5.15
C ALA A 58 8.50 8.70 -4.53
N SER A 59 7.26 8.70 -4.03
CA SER A 59 6.68 9.86 -3.33
C SER A 59 7.50 10.29 -2.12
N TRP A 60 8.04 9.33 -1.36
CA TRP A 60 8.99 9.63 -0.29
C TRP A 60 10.30 10.22 -0.80
N ALA A 61 10.84 9.71 -1.91
CA ALA A 61 12.05 10.27 -2.52
C ALA A 61 11.83 11.71 -3.06
N TYR A 62 10.67 11.97 -3.67
CA TYR A 62 10.25 13.31 -4.08
C TYR A 62 10.07 14.26 -2.88
N PHE A 63 9.43 13.80 -1.81
CA PHE A 63 9.33 14.55 -0.57
C PHE A 63 10.70 14.94 -0.01
N GLN A 64 11.63 13.99 0.07
CA GLN A 64 12.97 14.24 0.65
C GLN A 64 13.84 15.19 -0.19
N ARG A 65 13.57 15.33 -1.49
CA ARG A 65 14.25 16.30 -2.35
C ARG A 65 13.51 17.65 -2.48
N GLY A 66 12.41 17.84 -1.74
CA GLY A 66 11.62 19.08 -1.75
C GLY A 66 10.64 19.21 -2.92
N ASP A 67 10.39 18.14 -3.67
CA ASP A 67 9.44 18.12 -4.79
C ASP A 67 8.06 17.66 -4.31
N PHE A 68 7.38 18.55 -3.58
CA PHE A 68 6.12 18.26 -2.90
C PHE A 68 4.97 18.08 -3.88
N GLU A 69 4.96 18.86 -4.95
CA GLU A 69 3.97 18.84 -6.02
C GLU A 69 3.91 17.45 -6.67
N LYS A 70 5.08 16.89 -7.01
CA LYS A 70 5.16 15.55 -7.60
C LYS A 70 4.84 14.45 -6.59
N ALA A 71 5.31 14.57 -5.36
CA ALA A 71 4.95 13.64 -4.29
C ALA A 71 3.42 13.60 -4.10
N LEU A 72 2.75 14.75 -3.99
CA LEU A 72 1.30 14.83 -3.83
C LEU A 72 0.53 14.30 -5.04
N GLY A 73 1.02 14.51 -6.27
CA GLY A 73 0.41 13.94 -7.48
C GLY A 73 0.50 12.42 -7.55
N ASN A 74 1.61 11.84 -7.10
CA ASN A 74 1.74 10.38 -6.93
C ASN A 74 0.74 9.86 -5.88
N LEU A 75 0.62 10.54 -4.72
CA LEU A 75 -0.35 10.17 -3.70
C LEU A 75 -1.80 10.31 -4.18
N LEU A 76 -2.10 11.32 -5.02
CA LEU A 76 -3.40 11.49 -5.67
C LEU A 76 -3.74 10.29 -6.56
N THR A 77 -2.75 9.78 -7.31
CA THR A 77 -2.91 8.56 -8.12
C THR A 77 -3.28 7.37 -7.24
N LEU A 78 -2.56 7.16 -6.13
CA LEU A 78 -2.82 6.05 -5.20
C LEU A 78 -4.22 6.12 -4.56
N HIS A 79 -4.85 7.30 -4.50
CA HIS A 79 -6.19 7.50 -3.94
C HIS A 79 -7.28 7.53 -5.00
N SER A 80 -6.97 7.25 -6.27
CA SER A 80 -7.96 7.22 -7.33
C SER A 80 -8.94 6.04 -7.19
N PRO A 81 -10.17 6.16 -7.74
CA PRO A 81 -11.15 5.08 -7.78
C PRO A 81 -10.64 3.78 -8.40
N PHE A 82 -9.64 3.85 -9.28
CA PHE A 82 -9.00 2.69 -9.90
C PHE A 82 -8.29 1.79 -8.88
N PHE A 83 -7.89 2.34 -7.72
CA PHE A 83 -7.09 1.66 -6.71
C PHE A 83 -7.77 1.62 -5.33
N GLU A 84 -9.10 1.72 -5.25
CA GLU A 84 -9.84 1.68 -3.98
C GLU A 84 -9.56 0.43 -3.12
N ARG A 85 -9.18 -0.67 -3.79
CA ARG A 85 -8.86 -1.95 -3.16
C ARG A 85 -7.39 -2.08 -2.76
N GLU A 86 -6.54 -1.14 -3.15
CA GLU A 86 -5.12 -1.16 -2.89
C GLU A 86 -4.80 -0.60 -1.51
N TYR A 87 -3.82 -1.20 -0.84
CA TYR A 87 -3.56 -0.96 0.57
C TYR A 87 -2.33 -0.05 0.78
N PHE A 88 -2.56 1.26 0.90
CA PHE A 88 -1.51 2.25 1.18
C PHE A 88 -1.90 3.23 2.30
N PRO A 89 -2.14 2.78 3.55
CA PRO A 89 -2.54 3.69 4.65
C PRO A 89 -1.50 4.79 4.91
N GLU A 90 -0.22 4.49 4.78
CA GLU A 90 0.88 5.42 5.04
C GLU A 90 0.88 6.64 4.11
N SER A 91 0.33 6.50 2.90
CA SER A 91 0.18 7.61 1.94
C SER A 91 -0.58 8.81 2.54
N GLN A 92 -1.54 8.58 3.43
CA GLN A 92 -2.28 9.65 4.13
C GLN A 92 -1.40 10.34 5.19
N ILE A 93 -0.49 9.59 5.82
CA ILE A 93 0.47 10.15 6.77
C ILE A 93 1.48 11.03 6.02
N VAL A 94 2.02 10.55 4.90
CA VAL A 94 2.92 11.35 4.04
C VAL A 94 2.22 12.62 3.58
N LYS A 95 0.97 12.52 3.10
CA LYS A 95 0.16 13.67 2.73
C LYS A 95 0.02 14.65 3.90
N ALA A 96 -0.31 14.18 5.10
CA ALA A 96 -0.43 15.03 6.28
C ALA A 96 0.88 15.76 6.62
N ILE A 97 2.03 15.07 6.52
CA ILE A 97 3.36 15.64 6.73
C ILE A 97 3.62 16.75 5.69
N ILE A 98 3.40 16.50 4.40
CA ILE A 98 3.61 17.51 3.35
C ILE A 98 2.77 18.77 3.61
N TYR A 99 1.49 18.61 3.96
CA TYR A 99 0.62 19.73 4.30
C TYR A 99 1.07 20.45 5.58
N PHE A 100 1.60 19.72 6.55
CA PHE A 100 2.14 20.31 7.78
C PHE A 100 3.36 21.18 7.48
N GLU A 101 4.32 20.65 6.70
CA GLU A 101 5.50 21.39 6.23
C GLU A 101 5.11 22.63 5.40
N ALA A 102 4.00 22.56 4.67
CA ALA A 102 3.43 23.71 3.95
C ALA A 102 2.73 24.74 4.85
N CYS A 103 2.75 24.57 6.17
CA CYS A 103 2.02 25.38 7.15
C CYS A 103 0.48 25.36 6.95
N ARG A 104 -0.07 24.34 6.28
CA ARG A 104 -1.51 24.15 6.01
C ARG A 104 -2.20 23.39 7.15
N TYR A 105 -2.16 23.96 8.34
CA TYR A 105 -2.61 23.30 9.57
C TYR A 105 -4.08 22.84 9.56
N PRO A 106 -5.06 23.61 9.03
CA PRO A 106 -6.45 23.15 8.94
C PRO A 106 -6.60 21.90 8.06
N GLU A 107 -5.94 21.88 6.90
CA GLU A 107 -5.96 20.75 5.98
C GLU A 107 -5.23 19.53 6.56
N THR A 108 -4.06 19.73 7.20
CA THR A 108 -3.36 18.67 7.93
C THR A 108 -4.26 18.05 8.98
N ARG A 109 -4.96 18.87 9.79
CA ARG A 109 -5.92 18.38 10.78
C ARG A 109 -7.01 17.53 10.14
N ALA A 110 -7.59 18.01 9.04
CA ALA A 110 -8.66 17.28 8.36
C ALA A 110 -8.18 15.90 7.85
N ILE A 111 -6.99 15.83 7.26
CA ILE A 111 -6.38 14.58 6.80
C ILE A 111 -6.15 13.62 7.97
N VAL A 112 -5.56 14.12 9.07
CA VAL A 112 -5.26 13.30 10.25
C VAL A 112 -6.53 12.83 10.96
N ASP A 113 -7.52 13.70 11.14
CA ASP A 113 -8.80 13.33 11.74
C ASP A 113 -9.51 12.27 10.92
N ASP A 114 -9.47 12.40 9.60
CA ASP A 114 -10.04 11.41 8.70
C ASP A 114 -9.28 10.06 8.76
N PHE A 115 -7.96 10.08 8.82
CA PHE A 115 -7.14 8.89 9.03
C PHE A 115 -7.50 8.19 10.36
N LEU A 116 -7.56 8.93 11.46
CA LEU A 116 -7.92 8.39 12.78
C LEU A 116 -9.34 7.80 12.77
N ARG A 117 -10.32 8.48 12.16
CA ARG A 117 -11.70 7.96 12.03
C ARG A 117 -11.73 6.64 11.26
N ARG A 118 -11.05 6.57 10.10
CA ARG A 118 -11.04 5.38 9.23
C ARG A 118 -10.34 4.20 9.89
N TYR A 119 -9.14 4.40 10.44
CA TYR A 119 -8.28 3.29 10.84
C TYR A 119 -8.43 2.85 12.30
N THR A 120 -9.07 3.63 13.18
CA THR A 120 -9.31 3.20 14.58
C THR A 120 -10.20 1.95 14.65
N ARG A 121 -11.29 1.91 13.88
CA ARG A 121 -12.18 0.74 13.83
C ARG A 121 -11.49 -0.46 13.19
N VAL A 122 -10.71 -0.24 12.13
CA VAL A 122 -9.92 -1.27 11.45
C VAL A 122 -8.89 -1.90 12.40
N VAL A 123 -8.15 -1.09 13.17
CA VAL A 123 -7.18 -1.59 14.16
C VAL A 123 -7.86 -2.44 15.23
N THR A 124 -9.08 -2.08 15.65
CA THR A 124 -9.83 -2.86 16.63
C THR A 124 -10.21 -4.25 16.08
N GLU A 125 -10.62 -4.34 14.82
CA GLU A 125 -10.93 -5.65 14.19
C GLU A 125 -9.66 -6.47 13.91
N ILE A 126 -8.58 -5.82 13.45
CA ILE A 126 -7.28 -6.49 13.26
C ILE A 126 -6.76 -7.03 14.60
N ASP A 127 -6.90 -6.29 15.70
CA ASP A 127 -6.47 -6.71 17.03
C ASP A 127 -7.16 -8.00 17.47
N LYS A 128 -8.48 -8.11 17.23
CA LYS A 128 -9.24 -9.35 17.49
C LYS A 128 -8.73 -10.54 16.69
N ILE A 129 -8.31 -10.33 15.45
CA ILE A 129 -7.79 -11.38 14.57
C ILE A 129 -6.37 -11.78 14.99
N ALA A 130 -5.48 -10.80 15.12
CA ALA A 130 -4.08 -10.99 15.47
C ALA A 130 -3.91 -11.66 16.85
N ASN A 131 -4.67 -11.20 17.85
CA ASN A 131 -4.60 -11.72 19.22
C ASN A 131 -5.59 -12.87 19.49
N SER A 132 -6.25 -13.41 18.46
CA SER A 132 -7.20 -14.51 18.63
C SER A 132 -6.50 -15.75 19.21
N LYS A 133 -7.18 -16.52 20.06
CA LYS A 133 -6.71 -17.84 20.53
C LYS A 133 -7.26 -19.01 19.69
N GLU A 134 -7.97 -18.70 18.61
CA GLU A 134 -8.49 -19.70 17.68
C GLU A 134 -7.35 -20.52 17.08
N ALA A 135 -7.60 -21.79 16.77
CA ALA A 135 -6.67 -22.62 16.02
C ALA A 135 -6.42 -22.00 14.62
N PRO A 136 -5.19 -22.11 14.05
CA PRO A 136 -4.87 -21.49 12.76
C PRO A 136 -5.84 -21.87 11.64
N GLU A 137 -6.29 -23.12 11.60
CA GLU A 137 -7.21 -23.63 10.58
C GLU A 137 -8.55 -22.91 10.62
N LYS A 138 -9.11 -22.73 11.83
CA LYS A 138 -10.37 -22.01 12.03
C LYS A 138 -10.25 -20.53 11.66
N LEU A 139 -9.09 -19.94 11.94
CA LEU A 139 -8.81 -18.56 11.55
C LEU A 139 -8.79 -18.44 10.02
N TYR A 140 -8.08 -19.33 9.34
CA TYR A 140 -8.05 -19.36 7.87
C TYR A 140 -9.45 -19.50 7.28
N GLU A 141 -10.24 -20.46 7.75
CA GLU A 141 -11.62 -20.67 7.30
C GLU A 141 -12.47 -19.41 7.46
N ARG A 142 -12.39 -18.74 8.61
CA ARG A 142 -13.11 -17.48 8.85
C ARG A 142 -12.68 -16.37 7.90
N ILE A 143 -11.38 -16.19 7.68
CA ILE A 143 -10.87 -15.15 6.76
C ILE A 143 -11.28 -15.48 5.32
N ALA A 144 -11.21 -16.74 4.90
CA ALA A 144 -11.66 -17.18 3.59
C ALA A 144 -13.18 -16.93 3.39
N MET A 145 -14.00 -17.11 4.43
CA MET A 145 -15.43 -16.76 4.41
C MET A 145 -15.64 -15.25 4.25
N LEU A 146 -14.88 -14.42 4.98
CA LEU A 146 -14.93 -12.96 4.84
C LEU A 146 -14.53 -12.50 3.43
N GLN A 147 -13.50 -13.11 2.85
CA GLN A 147 -13.08 -12.83 1.47
C GLN A 147 -14.19 -13.15 0.46
N LYS A 148 -14.90 -14.28 0.64
CA LYS A 148 -16.03 -14.65 -0.22
C LYS A 148 -17.23 -13.71 -0.03
N ALA A 149 -17.51 -13.29 1.19
CA ALA A 149 -18.62 -12.38 1.52
C ALA A 149 -18.37 -10.93 1.06
N ALA A 150 -17.12 -10.48 1.05
CA ALA A 150 -16.74 -9.12 0.63
C ALA A 150 -17.01 -8.82 -0.85
N GLY A 151 -17.29 -9.84 -1.68
CA GLY A 151 -17.74 -9.65 -3.07
C GLY A 151 -19.10 -8.93 -3.21
N GLY A 152 -19.84 -8.71 -2.11
CA GLY A 152 -21.10 -7.97 -2.09
C GLY A 152 -21.33 -7.09 -0.87
N ALA A 153 -20.30 -6.81 -0.05
CA ALA A 153 -20.44 -6.03 1.18
C ALA A 153 -20.01 -4.57 0.98
N ASP A 154 -20.91 -3.64 1.31
CA ASP A 154 -20.68 -2.19 1.36
C ASP A 154 -20.01 -1.73 2.68
N ASP A 155 -19.58 -2.68 3.54
CA ASP A 155 -18.91 -2.37 4.81
C ASP A 155 -17.42 -2.11 4.58
N ASP A 156 -17.06 -0.83 4.70
CA ASP A 156 -15.70 -0.28 4.55
C ASP A 156 -14.65 -1.05 5.39
N VAL A 157 -15.01 -1.51 6.59
CA VAL A 157 -14.06 -2.23 7.46
C VAL A 157 -13.78 -3.64 6.94
N THR A 158 -14.82 -4.38 6.56
CA THR A 158 -14.66 -5.73 5.98
C THR A 158 -13.87 -5.68 4.68
N ALA A 159 -14.15 -4.71 3.80
CA ALA A 159 -13.40 -4.51 2.55
C ALA A 159 -11.90 -4.25 2.82
N ARG A 160 -11.58 -3.41 3.81
CA ARG A 160 -10.19 -3.12 4.21
C ARG A 160 -9.47 -4.35 4.79
N LEU A 161 -10.14 -5.14 5.62
CA LEU A 161 -9.56 -6.38 6.17
C LEU A 161 -9.25 -7.40 5.08
N VAL A 162 -10.15 -7.51 4.09
CA VAL A 162 -9.95 -8.39 2.93
C VAL A 162 -8.81 -7.90 2.04
N SER A 163 -8.77 -6.61 1.71
CA SER A 163 -7.66 -5.99 0.98
C SER A 163 -6.32 -6.24 1.67
N LEU A 164 -6.25 -6.05 2.99
CA LEU A 164 -5.04 -6.30 3.78
C LEU A 164 -4.55 -7.74 3.69
N ALA A 165 -5.47 -8.72 3.77
CA ALA A 165 -5.13 -10.14 3.65
C ALA A 165 -4.69 -10.51 2.22
N LEU A 166 -5.32 -9.93 1.19
CA LEU A 166 -5.04 -10.23 -0.22
C LEU A 166 -3.82 -9.48 -0.77
N ALA A 167 -3.41 -8.38 -0.15
CA ALA A 167 -2.22 -7.62 -0.53
C ALA A 167 -0.92 -8.38 -0.23
N ASP A 168 -0.93 -9.37 0.67
CA ASP A 168 0.28 -10.08 1.05
C ASP A 168 0.59 -11.28 0.14
N PRO A 169 1.76 -11.32 -0.53
CA PRO A 169 2.12 -12.44 -1.42
C PRO A 169 2.20 -13.80 -0.72
N GLN A 170 2.60 -13.86 0.56
CA GLN A 170 2.71 -15.13 1.29
C GLN A 170 1.33 -15.68 1.62
N VAL A 171 0.41 -14.81 2.05
CA VAL A 171 -1.00 -15.20 2.28
C VAL A 171 -1.66 -15.66 0.99
N ARG A 172 -1.47 -14.92 -0.13
CA ARG A 172 -1.98 -15.33 -1.44
C ARG A 172 -1.45 -16.70 -1.85
N THR A 173 -0.13 -16.90 -1.76
CA THR A 173 0.50 -18.19 -2.12
C THR A 173 -0.03 -19.33 -1.27
N ALA A 174 -0.13 -19.15 0.06
CA ALA A 174 -0.64 -20.18 0.96
C ALA A 174 -2.10 -20.54 0.64
N ARG A 175 -2.94 -19.53 0.36
CA ARG A 175 -4.32 -19.74 -0.09
C ARG A 175 -4.38 -20.50 -1.41
N ASP A 176 -3.56 -20.12 -2.40
CA ASP A 176 -3.59 -20.74 -3.73
C ASP A 176 -3.18 -22.22 -3.65
N VAL A 177 -2.22 -22.57 -2.78
CA VAL A 177 -1.86 -23.98 -2.50
C VAL A 177 -3.03 -24.74 -1.90
N VAL A 178 -3.75 -24.15 -0.92
CA VAL A 178 -4.94 -24.77 -0.34
C VAL A 178 -6.00 -25.04 -1.41
N VAL A 179 -6.31 -24.04 -2.24
CA VAL A 179 -7.30 -24.17 -3.34
C VAL A 179 -6.88 -25.24 -4.33
N GLN A 180 -5.59 -25.33 -4.70
CA GLN A 180 -5.10 -26.37 -5.60
C GLN A 180 -5.33 -27.78 -5.04
N ILE A 181 -5.10 -28.01 -3.74
CA ILE A 181 -5.34 -29.31 -3.10
C ILE A 181 -6.84 -29.61 -3.00
N GLU A 182 -7.67 -28.60 -2.71
CA GLU A 182 -9.13 -28.75 -2.75
C GLU A 182 -9.62 -29.18 -4.14
N ASP A 183 -9.06 -28.60 -5.21
CA ASP A 183 -9.39 -28.96 -6.58
C ASP A 183 -8.89 -30.37 -6.95
N GLN A 184 -7.72 -30.79 -6.44
CA GLN A 184 -7.25 -32.18 -6.58
C GLN A 184 -8.18 -33.18 -5.87
N LEU A 185 -8.71 -32.82 -4.70
CA LEU A 185 -9.70 -33.66 -4.00
C LEU A 185 -11.02 -33.76 -4.78
N LYS A 186 -11.49 -32.67 -5.40
CA LYS A 186 -12.67 -32.71 -6.29
C LYS A 186 -12.40 -33.61 -7.50
N LEU A 187 -11.25 -33.45 -8.15
CA LEU A 187 -10.85 -34.31 -9.26
C LEU A 187 -10.82 -35.79 -8.83
N TRP A 188 -10.28 -36.09 -7.65
CA TRP A 188 -10.29 -37.44 -7.10
C TRP A 188 -11.71 -38.00 -6.96
N GLN A 189 -12.69 -37.18 -6.53
CA GLN A 189 -14.09 -37.60 -6.39
C GLN A 189 -14.73 -37.97 -7.74
N GLU A 190 -14.30 -37.33 -8.82
CA GLU A 190 -14.77 -37.59 -10.19
C GLU A 190 -14.11 -38.82 -10.83
N MET A 191 -13.06 -39.38 -10.22
CA MET A 191 -12.37 -40.57 -10.75
C MET A 191 -13.24 -41.83 -10.68
N PRO A 192 -13.01 -42.82 -11.57
CA PRO A 192 -13.75 -44.08 -11.58
C PRO A 192 -13.68 -44.84 -10.25
N ASP A 193 -14.74 -45.56 -9.90
CA ASP A 193 -14.81 -46.35 -8.65
C ASP A 193 -13.66 -47.35 -8.52
N ALA A 194 -13.21 -47.95 -9.62
CA ALA A 194 -12.06 -48.86 -9.64
C ALA A 194 -10.78 -48.21 -9.10
N PHE A 195 -10.56 -46.92 -9.38
CA PHE A 195 -9.45 -46.16 -8.82
C PHE A 195 -9.73 -45.77 -7.37
N ARG A 196 -10.87 -45.11 -7.09
CA ARG A 196 -11.22 -44.62 -5.74
C ARG A 196 -11.26 -45.72 -4.67
N GLN A 197 -11.72 -46.91 -5.03
CA GLN A 197 -11.83 -48.05 -4.11
C GLN A 197 -10.55 -48.89 -4.04
N GLY A 198 -9.65 -48.75 -5.02
CA GLY A 198 -8.34 -49.40 -5.01
C GLY A 198 -7.41 -48.81 -3.93
N THR A 199 -6.37 -49.56 -3.56
CA THR A 199 -5.39 -49.17 -2.53
C THR A 199 -4.77 -47.81 -2.82
N VAL A 200 -4.28 -47.60 -4.04
CA VAL A 200 -3.64 -46.35 -4.48
C VAL A 200 -4.61 -45.16 -4.39
N GLY A 201 -5.87 -45.34 -4.77
CA GLY A 201 -6.86 -44.27 -4.69
C GLY A 201 -7.16 -43.86 -3.26
N ARG A 202 -7.30 -44.82 -2.34
CA ARG A 202 -7.50 -44.56 -0.90
C ARG A 202 -6.28 -43.88 -0.28
N GLU A 203 -5.08 -44.39 -0.54
CA GLU A 203 -3.82 -43.78 -0.07
C GLU A 203 -3.64 -42.35 -0.59
N THR A 204 -3.98 -42.11 -1.87
CA THR A 204 -3.94 -40.76 -2.46
C THR A 204 -4.92 -39.82 -1.78
N TYR A 205 -6.14 -40.29 -1.50
CA TYR A 205 -7.15 -39.48 -0.78
C TYR A 205 -6.69 -39.15 0.64
N ASP A 206 -6.21 -40.13 1.39
CA ASP A 206 -5.74 -39.93 2.76
C ASP A 206 -4.54 -38.97 2.79
N ALA A 207 -3.60 -39.11 1.84
CA ALA A 207 -2.48 -38.18 1.69
C ALA A 207 -2.94 -36.76 1.36
N LEU A 208 -3.84 -36.57 0.39
CA LEU A 208 -4.39 -35.27 0.02
C LEU A 208 -5.17 -34.62 1.18
N LYS A 209 -5.91 -35.41 1.97
CA LYS A 209 -6.65 -34.91 3.14
C LYS A 209 -5.70 -34.48 4.27
N SER A 210 -4.63 -35.25 4.51
CA SER A 210 -3.61 -34.90 5.48
C SER A 210 -2.87 -33.62 5.06
N GLU A 211 -2.45 -33.57 3.80
CA GLU A 211 -1.76 -32.40 3.22
C GLU A 211 -2.66 -31.16 3.27
N LEU A 212 -3.94 -31.28 2.91
CA LEU A 212 -4.89 -30.16 2.99
C LEU A 212 -5.00 -29.61 4.42
N ALA A 213 -5.11 -30.48 5.42
CA ALA A 213 -5.21 -30.07 6.81
C ALA A 213 -3.95 -29.33 7.28
N GLU A 214 -2.76 -29.78 6.84
CA GLU A 214 -1.50 -29.10 7.11
C GLU A 214 -1.41 -27.75 6.41
N ARG A 215 -1.73 -27.66 5.11
CA ARG A 215 -1.70 -26.40 4.35
C ARG A 215 -2.71 -25.37 4.85
N ILE A 216 -3.89 -25.81 5.30
CA ILE A 216 -4.87 -24.92 5.95
C ILE A 216 -4.30 -24.34 7.26
N ARG A 217 -3.62 -25.16 8.07
CA ARG A 217 -2.97 -24.70 9.30
C ARG A 217 -1.89 -23.66 8.99
N GLU A 218 -0.98 -23.99 8.06
CA GLU A 218 0.09 -23.08 7.63
C GLU A 218 -0.47 -21.76 7.08
N ALA A 219 -1.51 -21.82 6.24
CA ALA A 219 -2.17 -20.63 5.72
C ALA A 219 -2.77 -19.77 6.85
N GLY A 220 -3.35 -20.40 7.86
CA GLY A 220 -3.83 -19.74 9.08
C GLY A 220 -2.72 -19.05 9.88
N GLU A 221 -1.56 -19.70 10.03
CA GLU A 221 -0.40 -19.14 10.73
C GLU A 221 0.21 -17.96 9.98
N VAL A 222 0.40 -18.08 8.66
CA VAL A 222 0.89 -17.00 7.79
C VAL A 222 -0.07 -15.82 7.82
N THR A 223 -1.38 -16.08 7.73
CA THR A 223 -2.42 -15.06 7.83
C THR A 223 -2.37 -14.33 9.16
N ARG A 224 -2.24 -15.06 10.28
CA ARG A 224 -2.10 -14.45 11.61
C ARG A 224 -0.88 -13.54 11.70
N LYS A 225 0.30 -14.04 11.30
CA LYS A 225 1.54 -13.25 11.29
C LYS A 225 1.42 -11.98 10.46
N LYS A 226 0.70 -12.04 9.32
CA LYS A 226 0.37 -10.85 8.54
C LYS A 226 -0.45 -9.86 9.35
N PHE A 227 -1.56 -10.29 9.97
CA PHE A 227 -2.39 -9.41 10.80
C PHE A 227 -1.63 -8.85 12.01
N GLU A 228 -0.75 -9.61 12.65
CA GLU A 228 0.12 -9.13 13.74
C GLU A 228 1.07 -8.02 13.27
N ARG A 229 1.73 -8.21 12.11
CA ARG A 229 2.59 -7.18 11.51
C ARG A 229 1.81 -5.92 11.14
N GLU A 230 0.64 -6.07 10.53
CA GLU A 230 -0.17 -4.90 10.18
C GLU A 230 -0.79 -4.21 11.39
N LEU A 231 -1.10 -4.94 12.46
CA LEU A 231 -1.51 -4.37 13.73
C LEU A 231 -0.41 -3.45 14.28
N TYR A 232 0.83 -3.92 14.26
CA TYR A 232 1.99 -3.14 14.68
C TYR A 232 2.17 -1.89 13.82
N ASN A 233 2.15 -2.04 12.49
CA ASN A 233 2.31 -0.95 11.54
C ASN A 233 1.22 0.12 11.71
N LEU A 234 -0.05 -0.29 11.72
CA LEU A 234 -1.18 0.63 11.86
C LEU A 234 -1.22 1.30 13.23
N LYS A 235 -0.89 0.60 14.32
CA LYS A 235 -0.74 1.24 15.64
C LYS A 235 0.36 2.30 15.60
N GLY A 236 1.49 2.01 14.93
CA GLY A 236 2.55 2.99 14.68
C GLY A 236 2.05 4.21 13.92
N MET A 237 1.32 4.02 12.82
CA MET A 237 0.75 5.11 12.02
C MET A 237 -0.31 5.92 12.80
N LEU A 238 -1.13 5.29 13.65
CA LEU A 238 -2.07 5.99 14.53
C LEU A 238 -1.31 6.88 15.53
N VAL A 239 -0.20 6.41 16.09
CA VAL A 239 0.66 7.22 16.96
C VAL A 239 1.26 8.41 16.19
N GLN A 240 1.79 8.18 14.98
CA GLN A 240 2.31 9.26 14.13
C GLN A 240 1.22 10.30 13.80
N ALA A 241 0.02 9.85 13.43
CA ALA A 241 -1.12 10.72 13.18
C ALA A 241 -1.46 11.57 14.42
N LEU A 242 -1.49 10.97 15.62
CA LEU A 242 -1.70 11.71 16.87
C LEU A 242 -0.58 12.72 17.15
N GLN A 243 0.69 12.38 16.88
CA GLN A 243 1.81 13.30 17.02
C GLN A 243 1.66 14.50 16.08
N ILE A 244 1.35 14.27 14.79
CA ILE A 244 1.08 15.35 13.83
C ILE A 244 -0.07 16.23 14.34
N LYS A 245 -1.15 15.64 14.87
CA LYS A 245 -2.27 16.39 15.44
C LYS A 245 -1.83 17.29 16.60
N VAL A 246 -0.97 16.81 17.48
CA VAL A 246 -0.43 17.60 18.59
C VAL A 246 0.43 18.76 18.08
N GLU A 247 1.31 18.51 17.10
CA GLU A 247 2.14 19.57 16.51
C GLU A 247 1.30 20.61 15.77
N VAL A 248 0.23 20.20 15.08
CA VAL A 248 -0.75 21.12 14.49
C VAL A 248 -1.39 22.02 15.55
N VAL A 249 -1.86 21.45 16.67
CA VAL A 249 -2.45 22.23 17.76
C VAL A 249 -1.45 23.20 18.37
N ARG A 250 -0.19 22.79 18.53
CA ARG A 250 0.89 23.65 19.01
C ARG A 250 1.14 24.82 18.03
N ALA A 251 1.26 24.53 16.74
CA ALA A 251 1.52 25.53 15.71
C ALA A 251 0.37 26.55 15.60
N GLU A 252 -0.88 26.10 15.67
CA GLU A 252 -2.04 26.99 15.69
C GLU A 252 -2.07 27.88 16.94
N ARG A 253 -1.80 27.31 18.13
CA ARG A 253 -1.69 28.09 19.37
C ARG A 253 -0.62 29.17 19.23
N ASP A 254 0.55 28.82 18.73
CA ASP A 254 1.66 29.77 18.57
C ASP A 254 1.31 30.88 17.57
N ALA A 255 0.62 30.54 16.47
CA ALA A 255 0.11 31.52 15.53
C ALA A 255 -0.92 32.47 16.16
N ILE A 256 -1.81 31.97 17.02
CA ILE A 256 -2.79 32.79 17.76
C ILE A 256 -2.07 33.70 18.77
N GLN A 257 -1.10 33.18 19.52
CA GLN A 257 -0.33 33.97 20.49
C GLN A 257 0.40 35.15 19.83
N LYS A 258 1.05 34.92 18.67
CA LYS A 258 1.70 35.98 17.90
C LYS A 258 0.73 37.05 17.42
N ARG A 259 -0.46 36.63 16.93
CA ARG A 259 -1.53 37.57 16.54
C ARG A 259 -2.00 38.41 17.73
N LEU A 260 -2.18 37.81 18.91
CA LEU A 260 -2.58 38.51 20.13
C LEU A 260 -1.48 39.48 20.63
N ALA A 261 -0.21 39.16 20.42
CA ALA A 261 0.93 40.03 20.73
C ALA A 261 1.09 41.22 19.75
N GLY A 262 0.25 41.31 18.71
CA GLY A 262 0.33 42.37 17.70
C GLY A 262 1.46 42.19 16.69
N GLU A 263 2.06 40.99 16.62
CA GLU A 263 3.07 40.70 15.60
C GLU A 263 2.43 40.63 14.21
N LYS A 264 3.07 41.27 13.22
CA LYS A 264 2.66 41.17 11.82
C LYS A 264 2.79 39.72 11.36
N THR A 265 1.65 39.06 11.20
CA THR A 265 1.56 37.75 10.57
C THR A 265 1.44 37.97 9.06
N TYR A 266 2.51 37.68 8.31
CA TYR A 266 2.43 37.66 6.85
C TYR A 266 1.62 36.44 6.40
N ASP A 267 0.98 36.52 5.23
CA ASP A 267 0.48 35.32 4.55
C ASP A 267 1.63 34.33 4.46
N GLN A 268 1.47 33.21 5.17
CA GLN A 268 2.58 32.27 5.33
C GLN A 268 2.89 31.60 4.00
N LEU A 269 1.87 31.44 3.15
CA LEU A 269 1.94 30.73 1.87
C LEU A 269 2.50 31.64 0.77
N VAL A 270 3.60 31.19 0.17
CA VAL A 270 4.11 31.70 -1.09
C VAL A 270 3.37 30.91 -2.18
N PRO A 271 2.67 31.56 -3.12
CA PRO A 271 2.10 30.87 -4.27
C PRO A 271 3.17 29.97 -4.89
N ALA A 272 2.82 28.75 -5.29
CA ALA A 272 3.76 27.94 -6.03
C ALA A 272 4.25 28.78 -7.22
N ALA A 273 5.56 28.82 -7.45
CA ALA A 273 6.04 29.34 -8.71
C ALA A 273 5.42 28.44 -9.77
N ALA A 274 4.44 28.93 -10.53
CA ALA A 274 3.74 28.12 -11.51
C ALA A 274 4.80 27.50 -12.43
N ARG A 275 5.10 26.22 -12.21
CA ARG A 275 5.97 25.45 -13.09
C ARG A 275 5.12 25.08 -14.30
N MET A 276 4.79 26.08 -15.10
CA MET A 276 4.13 25.94 -16.40
C MET A 276 5.09 25.36 -17.46
N VAL A 277 6.22 24.79 -17.03
CA VAL A 277 7.21 24.20 -17.92
C VAL A 277 6.87 22.74 -18.08
N VAL A 278 5.94 22.48 -19.00
CA VAL A 278 5.68 21.13 -19.49
C VAL A 278 6.64 20.87 -20.65
N GLY A 279 7.26 19.69 -20.70
CA GLY A 279 8.17 19.33 -21.78
C GLY A 279 7.45 19.21 -23.13
N ASP A 280 8.19 19.16 -24.24
CA ASP A 280 7.63 19.13 -25.61
C ASP A 280 6.66 17.95 -25.87
N GLU A 281 6.72 16.89 -25.06
CA GLU A 281 5.88 15.69 -25.17
C GLU A 281 4.69 15.66 -24.21
N GLN A 282 4.49 16.67 -23.37
CA GLN A 282 3.37 16.69 -22.42
C GLN A 282 2.56 17.98 -22.55
N GLN A 283 1.27 17.88 -22.20
CA GLN A 283 0.35 19.01 -22.22
C GLN A 283 -0.18 19.23 -20.81
N TYR A 284 -0.24 20.48 -20.37
CA TYR A 284 -0.91 20.84 -19.13
C TYR A 284 -2.42 20.62 -19.30
N TRP A 285 -3.01 19.84 -18.40
CA TRP A 285 -4.45 19.64 -18.30
C TRP A 285 -4.92 19.87 -16.86
N PRO A 286 -5.90 20.77 -16.61
CA PRO A 286 -6.36 21.07 -15.26
C PRO A 286 -7.19 19.91 -14.70
N TYR A 287 -6.95 19.59 -13.43
CA TYR A 287 -7.71 18.55 -12.74
C TYR A 287 -9.09 19.08 -12.30
N GLU A 288 -10.16 18.49 -12.83
CA GLU A 288 -11.55 18.87 -12.53
C GLU A 288 -12.25 17.90 -11.56
N GLY A 289 -11.53 16.93 -11.00
CA GLY A 289 -12.08 15.88 -10.15
C GLY A 289 -12.28 14.54 -10.86
N GLU A 290 -12.01 14.49 -12.16
CA GLU A 290 -12.06 13.27 -12.98
C GLU A 290 -10.69 12.58 -13.01
N TYR A 291 -10.69 11.25 -12.99
CA TYR A 291 -9.47 10.45 -13.09
C TYR A 291 -9.38 9.78 -14.46
N TRP A 292 -8.31 10.08 -15.19
CA TRP A 292 -8.02 9.46 -16.49
C TRP A 292 -6.94 8.39 -16.34
N ARG A 293 -7.15 7.24 -16.97
CA ARG A 293 -6.29 6.05 -16.81
C ARG A 293 -4.86 6.30 -17.29
N ASP A 294 -4.72 7.08 -18.34
CA ASP A 294 -3.46 7.49 -18.96
C ASP A 294 -2.71 8.59 -18.18
N GLU A 295 -3.42 9.34 -17.34
CA GLU A 295 -2.87 10.38 -16.45
C GLU A 295 -2.40 9.83 -15.08
N LEU A 296 -2.74 8.57 -14.76
CA LEU A 296 -2.30 7.95 -13.50
C LEU A 296 -0.76 7.93 -13.42
N GLY A 297 -0.22 8.54 -12.36
CA GLY A 297 1.22 8.72 -12.14
C GLY A 297 1.83 9.96 -12.79
N THR A 298 1.10 10.70 -13.62
CA THR A 298 1.60 11.95 -14.23
C THR A 298 1.14 13.21 -13.50
N TYR A 299 0.15 13.12 -12.61
CA TYR A 299 -0.32 14.28 -11.86
C TYR A 299 0.81 14.98 -11.10
N GLU A 300 0.71 16.30 -11.04
CA GLU A 300 1.49 17.21 -10.21
C GLU A 300 0.52 18.21 -9.62
N LEU A 301 0.56 18.40 -8.30
CA LEU A 301 -0.36 19.31 -7.64
C LEU A 301 0.25 20.71 -7.59
N ASP A 302 -0.46 21.72 -8.08
CA ASP A 302 -0.11 23.12 -7.81
C ASP A 302 -0.26 23.38 -6.30
N PHE A 303 0.88 23.47 -5.60
CA PHE A 303 0.92 23.42 -4.15
C PHE A 303 1.80 24.52 -3.56
N SER A 304 1.16 25.54 -2.98
CA SER A 304 1.85 26.65 -2.31
C SER A 304 2.46 26.22 -0.98
N MET A 305 3.72 26.58 -0.75
CA MET A 305 4.48 26.31 0.48
C MET A 305 4.66 27.55 1.34
N CYS A 306 4.98 27.40 2.62
CA CYS A 306 5.29 28.55 3.45
C CYS A 306 6.71 29.12 3.23
N ARG A 307 6.84 30.44 3.40
CA ARG A 307 8.04 31.25 3.09
C ARG A 307 9.40 30.73 3.61
N PRO A 308 9.54 30.10 4.78
CA PRO A 308 10.85 29.60 5.23
C PRO A 308 11.38 28.38 4.45
N LEU A 309 10.53 27.63 3.72
CA LEU A 309 10.95 26.47 2.92
C LEU A 309 11.12 26.78 1.43
N ALA A 310 10.48 27.84 0.93
CA ALA A 310 10.63 28.29 -0.47
C ALA A 310 12.04 28.83 -0.81
N ALA A 311 12.91 29.00 0.20
CA ALA A 311 14.26 29.58 0.06
C ALA A 311 15.41 28.56 0.19
N ALA A 312 15.11 27.26 0.27
CA ALA A 312 16.15 26.23 0.20
C ALA A 312 16.61 26.06 -1.26
N PRO A 313 17.90 26.30 -1.58
CA PRO A 313 18.44 26.19 -2.93
C PRO A 313 18.53 24.75 -3.44
#